data_AF-A0A091AQC4-F1
#
_entry.id   AF-A0A091AQC4-F1
#
_cell.length_a   1.000
_cell.length_b   1.000
_cell.length_c   1.000
_cell.angle_alpha   90.00
_cell.angle_beta   90.00
_cell.angle_gamma   90.00
#
_symmetry.space_group_name_H-M   'P 1'
#
loop_
_entity.id
_entity.type
_entity.pdbx_description
1 polymer ?
#
loop_
_entity_poly.entity_id
_entity_poly.type
_entity_poly.pdbx_seq_one_letter_code
_entity_poly.pdbx_strand_id
1 'polypeptide(L)'
;MTDSQVIEITEHLQILGFPLEHAVDCPWLAKLEASFGRRLPEPYRSLLEFYRFRAFDVPGFESFSNLGDGSDEDITVAPFKDPAVRDWLIPRGFLQIGRPDTGSYDPVCLDMRTRPDAPAIVRFDHEDILLNRSRIEPIVVAESFSALVLAG
;
A
#
# COMPACT_ATOMS: atom_id res chain seq x y z
N MET A 1 19.03 0.26 12.21
CA MET A 1 18.35 1.42 12.81
C MET A 1 16.94 1.36 12.32
N THR A 2 16.00 0.93 13.17
CA THR A 2 14.57 0.94 12.84
C THR A 2 14.14 2.39 12.66
N ASP A 3 13.49 2.67 11.53
CA ASP A 3 13.02 4.00 11.16
C ASP A 3 12.00 4.49 12.21
N SER A 4 12.19 5.70 12.74
CA SER A 4 11.32 6.27 13.79
C SER A 4 9.85 6.31 13.35
N GLN A 5 9.59 6.45 12.05
CA GLN A 5 8.25 6.45 11.49
C GLN A 5 7.57 5.09 11.55
N VAL A 6 8.33 3.99 11.39
CA VAL A 6 7.80 2.63 11.45
C VAL A 6 7.39 2.29 12.88
N ILE A 7 8.19 2.70 13.86
CA ILE A 7 7.86 2.53 15.28
C ILE A 7 6.52 3.23 15.58
N GLU A 8 6.39 4.50 15.21
CA GLU A 8 5.17 5.29 15.45
C GLU A 8 3.93 4.66 14.78
N ILE A 9 4.04 4.23 13.51
CA ILE A 9 2.98 3.50 12.81
C ILE A 9 2.60 2.23 13.58
N THR A 10 3.58 1.43 13.99
CA THR A 10 3.31 0.13 14.62
C THR A 10 2.67 0.29 15.99
N GLU A 11 3.13 1.25 16.79
CA GLU A 11 2.54 1.57 18.09
C GLU A 11 1.09 2.06 17.93
N HIS A 12 0.84 2.95 16.97
CA HIS A 12 -0.51 3.44 16.68
C HIS A 12 -1.47 2.33 16.28
N LEU A 13 -1.06 1.47 15.34
CA LEU A 13 -1.88 0.33 14.91
C LEU A 13 -2.17 -0.65 16.05
N GLN A 14 -1.21 -0.88 16.94
CA GLN A 14 -1.42 -1.70 18.14
C GLN A 14 -2.41 -1.05 19.12
N ILE A 15 -2.38 0.27 19.29
CA ILE A 15 -3.35 1.02 20.11
C ILE A 15 -4.76 0.89 19.52
N LEU A 16 -4.88 0.92 18.20
CA LEU A 16 -6.15 0.69 17.48
C LEU A 16 -6.62 -0.78 17.53
N GLY A 17 -5.83 -1.69 18.10
CA GLY A 17 -6.18 -3.10 18.25
C GLY A 17 -5.84 -3.96 17.03
N PHE A 18 -5.06 -3.45 16.08
CA PHE A 18 -4.54 -4.24 14.97
C PHE A 18 -3.25 -4.94 15.40
N PRO A 19 -3.22 -6.28 15.44
CA PRO A 19 -2.02 -7.01 15.82
C PRO A 19 -0.97 -6.95 14.69
N LEU A 20 0.24 -6.52 15.04
CA LEU A 20 1.42 -6.63 14.20
C LEU A 20 2.38 -7.62 14.84
N GLU A 21 2.79 -8.63 14.08
CA GLU A 21 3.76 -9.64 14.50
C GLU A 21 5.12 -9.32 13.88
N HIS A 22 6.20 -9.40 14.66
CA HIS A 22 7.53 -9.21 14.09
C HIS A 22 7.82 -10.33 13.08
N ALA A 23 8.21 -9.95 11.87
CA ALA A 23 8.60 -10.90 10.84
C ALA A 23 9.99 -11.46 11.17
N VAL A 24 10.13 -12.79 11.08
CA VAL A 24 11.44 -13.45 11.12
C VAL A 24 12.10 -13.41 9.75
N ASP A 25 11.29 -13.49 8.70
CA ASP A 25 11.69 -13.36 7.30
C ASP A 25 10.46 -12.97 6.45
N CYS A 26 10.70 -12.22 5.36
CA CYS A 26 9.71 -11.77 4.38
C CYS A 26 10.20 -12.09 2.96
N PRO A 27 10.29 -13.39 2.58
CA PRO A 27 10.89 -13.81 1.31
C PRO A 27 10.11 -13.35 0.07
N TRP A 28 8.87 -12.87 0.26
CA TRP A 28 8.06 -12.32 -0.80
C TRP A 28 8.35 -10.84 -1.10
N LEU A 29 9.01 -10.09 -0.22
CA LEU A 29 9.28 -8.67 -0.43
C LEU A 29 10.11 -8.43 -1.70
N ALA A 30 11.16 -9.22 -1.90
CA ALA A 30 11.98 -9.15 -3.12
C ALA A 30 11.16 -9.49 -4.38
N LYS A 31 10.20 -10.41 -4.27
CA LYS A 31 9.29 -10.74 -5.39
C LYS A 31 8.30 -9.62 -5.66
N LEU A 32 7.77 -8.97 -4.62
CA LEU A 32 6.88 -7.81 -4.74
C LEU A 32 7.60 -6.67 -5.47
N GLU A 33 8.82 -6.32 -5.03
CA GLU A 33 9.64 -5.28 -5.67
C GLU A 33 10.01 -5.64 -7.12
N ALA A 34 10.28 -6.91 -7.41
CA ALA A 34 10.53 -7.39 -8.77
C ALA A 34 9.28 -7.32 -9.66
N SER A 35 8.10 -7.72 -9.15
CA SER A 35 6.82 -7.62 -9.88
C SER A 35 6.40 -6.19 -10.15
N PHE A 36 6.71 -5.27 -9.22
CA PHE A 36 6.49 -3.84 -9.41
C PHE A 36 7.57 -3.19 -10.30
N GLY A 37 8.76 -3.77 -10.35
CA GLY A 37 9.89 -3.27 -11.14
C GLY A 37 10.67 -2.13 -10.48
N ARG A 38 10.43 -1.85 -9.19
CA ARG A 38 11.12 -0.80 -8.40
C ARG A 38 11.20 -1.20 -6.93
N ARG A 39 12.19 -0.65 -6.22
CA ARG A 39 12.30 -0.76 -4.76
C ARG A 39 11.22 0.08 -4.09
N LEU A 40 10.63 -0.41 -3.00
CA LEU A 40 9.65 0.32 -2.21
C LEU A 40 10.29 1.45 -1.39
N PRO A 41 9.52 2.51 -1.05
CA PRO A 41 9.99 3.58 -0.15
C PRO A 41 10.35 3.01 1.22
N GLU A 42 11.42 3.51 1.84
CA GLU A 42 12.02 2.88 3.03
C GLU A 42 11.05 2.71 4.22
N PRO A 43 10.16 3.68 4.58
CA PRO A 43 9.23 3.48 5.69
C PRO A 43 8.22 2.35 5.43
N TYR A 44 7.66 2.30 4.21
CA TYR A 44 6.72 1.25 3.83
C TYR A 44 7.42 -0.10 3.64
N ARG A 45 8.61 -0.10 3.02
CA ARG A 45 9.44 -1.29 2.85
C ARG A 45 9.82 -1.89 4.20
N SER A 46 10.25 -1.08 5.15
CA SER A 46 10.62 -1.51 6.50
C SER A 46 9.43 -2.08 7.26
N LEU A 47 8.24 -1.48 7.12
CA LEU A 47 7.01 -2.05 7.68
C LEU A 47 6.78 -3.47 7.13
N LEU A 48 6.87 -3.66 5.80
CA LEU A 48 6.68 -4.97 5.18
C LEU A 48 7.80 -5.97 5.52
N GLU A 49 9.03 -5.49 5.71
CA GLU A 49 10.20 -6.31 6.02
C GLU A 49 10.19 -6.81 7.46
N PHE A 50 9.77 -5.97 8.41
CA PHE A 50 9.86 -6.26 9.84
C PHE A 50 8.54 -6.69 10.49
N TYR A 51 7.39 -6.54 9.82
CA TYR A 51 6.10 -6.85 10.42
C TYR A 51 5.19 -7.64 9.49
N ARG A 52 4.50 -8.64 10.05
CA ARG A 52 3.39 -9.35 9.44
C ARG A 52 2.09 -8.87 10.07
N PHE A 53 1.10 -8.62 9.22
CA PHE A 53 -0.20 -8.12 9.65
C PHE A 53 -1.28 -8.56 8.68
N ARG A 54 -2.49 -8.73 9.22
CA ARG A 54 -3.71 -8.83 8.41
C ARG A 54 -4.06 -7.46 7.85
N ALA A 55 -4.95 -7.43 6.87
CA ALA A 55 -5.60 -6.19 6.45
C ALA A 55 -6.14 -5.48 7.69
N PHE A 56 -5.92 -4.17 7.75
CA PHE A 56 -6.38 -3.32 8.83
C PHE A 56 -7.11 -2.10 8.26
N ASP A 57 -8.02 -1.56 9.06
CA ASP A 57 -8.84 -0.42 8.69
C ASP A 57 -8.47 0.79 9.54
N VAL A 58 -8.04 1.86 8.89
CA VAL A 58 -8.00 3.20 9.47
C VAL A 58 -9.03 4.05 8.75
N PRO A 59 -9.57 5.13 9.35
CA PRO A 59 -10.56 5.98 8.72
C PRO A 59 -10.19 6.37 7.28
N GLY A 60 -11.01 5.95 6.31
CA GLY A 60 -10.82 6.21 4.89
C GLY A 60 -9.88 5.25 4.14
N PHE A 61 -9.30 4.24 4.80
CA PHE A 61 -8.33 3.32 4.21
C PHE A 61 -8.35 1.92 4.84
N GLU A 62 -8.61 0.92 4.01
CA GLU A 62 -8.39 -0.50 4.28
C GLU A 62 -7.07 -0.92 3.62
N SER A 63 -6.12 -1.43 4.41
CA SER A 63 -4.84 -1.90 3.91
C SER A 63 -4.93 -3.30 3.31
N PHE A 64 -4.04 -3.62 2.38
CA PHE A 64 -3.71 -5.02 2.12
C PHE A 64 -2.93 -5.63 3.27
N SER A 65 -3.03 -6.96 3.40
CA SER A 65 -2.28 -7.74 4.38
C SER A 65 -0.83 -7.98 3.94
N ASN A 66 0.05 -8.26 4.90
CA ASN A 66 1.43 -8.66 4.66
C ASN A 66 1.70 -10.02 5.32
N LEU A 67 1.07 -11.06 4.80
CA LEU A 67 1.20 -12.43 5.32
C LEU A 67 2.01 -13.32 4.39
N GLY A 68 2.10 -12.95 3.10
CA GLY A 68 2.73 -13.75 2.06
C GLY A 68 2.03 -15.09 1.83
N ASP A 69 0.75 -15.18 2.19
CA ASP A 69 -0.05 -16.42 2.17
C ASP A 69 -0.76 -16.66 0.82
N GLY A 70 -0.67 -15.70 -0.10
CA GLY A 70 -1.31 -15.77 -1.41
C GLY A 70 -2.83 -15.56 -1.36
N SER A 71 -3.37 -15.06 -0.24
CA SER A 71 -4.77 -14.67 -0.17
C SER A 71 -5.08 -13.47 -1.07
N ASP A 72 -6.36 -13.31 -1.42
CA ASP A 72 -6.82 -12.26 -2.33
C ASP A 72 -6.54 -10.84 -1.83
N GLU A 73 -6.38 -10.67 -0.52
CA GLU A 73 -6.11 -9.39 0.16
C GLU A 73 -4.64 -9.27 0.58
N ASP A 74 -3.76 -10.17 0.16
CA ASP A 74 -2.33 -10.10 0.45
C ASP A 74 -1.62 -9.16 -0.53
N ILE A 75 -0.65 -8.39 -0.03
CA ILE A 75 0.13 -7.41 -0.81
C ILE A 75 0.87 -8.05 -1.99
N THR A 76 1.11 -9.36 -1.96
CA THR A 76 1.73 -10.09 -3.08
C THR A 76 0.76 -10.45 -4.20
N VAL A 77 -0.55 -10.31 -3.96
CA VAL A 77 -1.62 -10.73 -4.88
C VAL A 77 -2.50 -9.54 -5.26
N ALA A 78 -3.07 -8.84 -4.28
CA ALA A 78 -4.11 -7.84 -4.48
C ALA A 78 -3.73 -6.74 -5.48
N PRO A 79 -2.51 -6.15 -5.47
CA PRO A 79 -2.12 -5.13 -6.45
C PRO A 79 -2.03 -5.63 -7.90
N PHE A 80 -1.99 -6.95 -8.10
CA PHE A 80 -1.78 -7.59 -9.41
C PHE A 80 -3.01 -8.37 -9.90
N LYS A 81 -4.07 -8.43 -9.09
CA LYS A 81 -5.25 -9.27 -9.31
C LYS A 81 -6.10 -8.80 -10.48
N ASP A 82 -6.30 -7.49 -10.63
CA ASP A 82 -7.00 -6.89 -11.77
C ASP A 82 -5.97 -6.49 -12.85
N PRO A 83 -5.93 -7.16 -14.01
CA PRO A 83 -4.96 -6.86 -15.06
C PRO A 83 -5.09 -5.44 -15.61
N ALA A 84 -6.32 -4.91 -15.77
CA ALA A 84 -6.53 -3.58 -16.34
C ALA A 84 -6.00 -2.50 -15.38
N VAL A 85 -6.27 -2.67 -14.08
CA VAL A 85 -5.78 -1.77 -13.04
C VAL A 85 -4.26 -1.85 -12.92
N ARG A 86 -3.71 -3.05 -12.83
CA ARG A 86 -2.27 -3.30 -12.75
C ARG A 86 -1.52 -2.71 -13.94
N ASP A 87 -1.98 -3.00 -15.15
CA ASP A 87 -1.32 -2.57 -16.39
C ASP A 87 -1.43 -1.06 -16.59
N TRP A 88 -2.38 -0.40 -15.92
CA TRP A 88 -2.46 1.04 -15.86
C TRP A 88 -1.53 1.64 -14.79
N LEU A 89 -1.59 1.16 -13.55
CA LEU A 89 -0.89 1.72 -12.38
C LEU A 89 0.63 1.50 -12.42
N ILE A 90 1.08 0.27 -12.63
CA ILE A 90 2.51 -0.10 -12.47
C ILE A 90 3.41 0.66 -13.46
N PRO A 91 3.12 0.69 -14.78
CA PRO A 91 3.97 1.44 -15.72
C PRO A 91 3.99 2.94 -15.43
N ARG A 92 2.98 3.47 -14.73
CA ARG A 92 2.87 4.87 -14.32
C ARG A 92 3.53 5.15 -12.97
N GLY A 93 4.08 4.15 -12.29
CA GLY A 93 4.79 4.33 -11.02
C GLY A 93 3.88 4.42 -9.81
N PHE A 94 2.70 3.80 -9.86
CA PHE A 94 1.79 3.67 -8.73
C PHE A 94 1.73 2.23 -8.26
N LEU A 95 1.88 2.03 -6.94
CA LEU A 95 1.65 0.73 -6.31
C LEU A 95 0.40 0.82 -5.44
N GLN A 96 -0.60 0.00 -5.74
CA GLN A 96 -1.77 -0.14 -4.88
C GLN A 96 -1.37 -0.83 -3.57
N ILE A 97 -1.79 -0.25 -2.44
CA ILE A 97 -1.50 -0.75 -1.09
C ILE A 97 -2.76 -1.02 -0.28
N GLY A 98 -3.93 -0.73 -0.86
CA GLY A 98 -5.23 -0.94 -0.24
C GLY A 98 -6.36 -0.31 -1.05
N ARG A 99 -7.47 -0.04 -0.36
CA ARG A 99 -8.71 0.52 -0.91
C ARG A 99 -9.40 1.42 0.13
N PRO A 100 -10.45 2.19 -0.23
CA PRO A 100 -11.26 2.88 0.76
C PRO A 100 -11.98 1.89 1.69
N ASP A 101 -12.12 2.25 2.96
CA ASP A 101 -12.88 1.53 3.99
C ASP A 101 -14.41 1.46 3.73
N THR A 102 -14.86 1.98 2.60
CA THR A 102 -16.27 1.99 2.17
C THR A 102 -16.66 0.77 1.35
N GLY A 103 -15.73 -0.15 1.08
CA GLY A 103 -15.91 -1.27 0.17
C GLY A 103 -15.79 -0.91 -1.31
N SER A 104 -15.29 0.30 -1.63
CA SER A 104 -14.96 0.70 -2.99
C SER A 104 -13.76 -0.12 -3.52
N TYR A 105 -13.74 -0.39 -4.82
CA TYR A 105 -12.61 -1.02 -5.51
C TYR A 105 -11.55 0.00 -5.98
N ASP A 106 -11.78 1.29 -5.71
CA ASP A 106 -10.84 2.37 -6.03
C ASP A 106 -9.45 2.09 -5.46
N PRO A 107 -8.39 2.05 -6.29
CA PRO A 107 -7.07 1.72 -5.78
C PRO A 107 -6.48 2.90 -5.01
N VAL A 108 -6.11 2.64 -3.75
CA VAL A 108 -5.31 3.56 -2.92
C VAL A 108 -3.84 3.19 -3.07
N CYS A 109 -3.02 4.13 -3.55
CA CYS A 109 -1.68 3.87 -4.07
C CYS A 109 -0.61 4.77 -3.47
N LEU A 110 0.62 4.28 -3.46
CA LEU A 110 1.84 5.09 -3.33
C LEU A 110 2.13 5.79 -4.67
N ASP A 111 2.21 7.13 -4.71
CA ASP A 111 2.70 7.89 -5.87
C ASP A 111 4.23 8.00 -5.84
N MET A 112 4.89 7.05 -6.51
CA MET A 112 6.35 6.93 -6.51
C MET A 112 7.02 7.71 -7.66
N ARG A 113 6.29 8.59 -8.35
CA ARG A 113 6.82 9.33 -9.51
C ARG A 113 7.70 10.51 -9.12
N THR A 114 7.31 11.23 -8.06
CA THR A 114 7.88 12.54 -7.71
C THR A 114 8.74 12.51 -6.45
N ARG A 115 8.34 11.72 -5.44
CA ARG A 115 9.02 11.60 -4.14
C ARG A 115 9.18 10.11 -3.80
N PRO A 116 10.13 9.38 -4.41
CA PRO A 116 10.23 7.93 -4.24
C PRO A 116 10.54 7.51 -2.80
N ASP A 117 11.20 8.35 -2.00
CA ASP A 117 11.52 8.06 -0.60
C ASP A 117 10.37 8.39 0.37
N ALA A 118 9.44 9.26 -0.05
CA ALA A 118 8.31 9.73 0.75
C ALA A 118 7.09 10.01 -0.16
N PRO A 119 6.52 8.97 -0.78
CA PRO A 119 5.45 9.14 -1.75
C PRO A 119 4.18 9.64 -1.06
N ALA A 120 3.43 10.49 -1.77
CA ALA A 120 2.07 10.79 -1.37
C ALA A 120 1.21 9.53 -1.53
N ILE A 121 0.11 9.46 -0.76
CA ILE A 121 -0.92 8.46 -0.97
C ILE A 121 -2.01 9.08 -1.84
N VAL A 122 -2.36 8.38 -2.90
CA VAL A 122 -3.34 8.83 -3.89
C VAL A 122 -4.42 7.78 -4.10
N ARG A 123 -5.61 8.21 -4.48
CA ARG A 123 -6.72 7.33 -4.89
C ARG A 123 -7.09 7.62 -6.33
N PHE A 124 -7.30 6.56 -7.11
CA PHE A 124 -7.90 6.64 -8.44
C PHE A 124 -9.32 6.10 -8.42
N ASP A 125 -10.13 6.57 -9.36
CA ASP A 125 -11.43 5.97 -9.66
C ASP A 125 -11.20 4.70 -10.49
N HIS A 126 -11.73 3.56 -10.01
CA HIS A 126 -11.56 2.25 -10.67
C HIS A 126 -12.17 2.23 -12.07
N GLU A 127 -13.35 2.81 -12.25
CA GLU A 127 -14.06 2.84 -13.53
C GLU A 127 -13.35 3.71 -14.56
N ASP A 128 -12.76 4.84 -14.14
CA ASP A 128 -11.95 5.67 -15.03
C ASP A 128 -10.73 4.92 -15.58
N ILE A 129 -10.13 4.03 -14.77
CA ILE A 129 -9.05 3.13 -15.21
C ILE A 129 -9.58 2.12 -16.22
N LEU A 130 -10.69 1.44 -15.93
CA LEU A 130 -11.30 0.43 -16.81
C LEU A 130 -11.73 1.01 -18.17
N LEU A 131 -12.22 2.24 -18.18
CA LEU A 131 -12.57 2.97 -19.39
C LEU A 131 -11.35 3.48 -20.17
N ASN A 132 -10.13 3.19 -19.71
CA ASN A 132 -8.86 3.57 -20.31
C ASN A 132 -8.81 5.07 -20.65
N ARG A 133 -9.28 5.92 -19.72
CA ARG A 133 -9.23 7.37 -19.91
C ARG A 133 -7.77 7.82 -20.03
N SER A 134 -7.49 8.67 -21.02
CA SER A 134 -6.12 9.07 -21.39
C SER A 134 -5.40 9.83 -20.28
N ARG A 135 -6.14 10.47 -19.37
CA ARG A 135 -5.62 11.11 -18.16
C ARG A 135 -6.62 10.95 -17.03
N ILE A 136 -6.18 10.33 -15.93
CA ILE A 136 -6.94 10.21 -14.69
C ILE A 136 -6.15 11.01 -13.65
N GLU A 137 -6.80 12.01 -13.07
CA GLU A 137 -6.21 12.81 -12.01
C GLU A 137 -6.46 12.10 -10.67
N PRO A 138 -5.41 11.72 -9.92
CA PRO A 138 -5.61 11.13 -8.61
C PRO A 138 -6.15 12.15 -7.61
N ILE A 139 -6.90 11.66 -6.63
CA ILE A 139 -7.20 12.40 -5.40
C ILE A 139 -6.05 12.13 -4.42
N VAL A 140 -5.37 13.16 -3.93
CA VAL A 140 -4.39 13.00 -2.84
C VAL A 140 -5.17 12.74 -1.54
N VAL A 141 -4.91 11.61 -0.90
CA VAL A 141 -5.57 11.22 0.35
C VAL A 141 -4.68 11.44 1.58
N ALA A 142 -3.35 11.40 1.41
CA ALA A 142 -2.40 11.75 2.46
C ALA A 142 -1.04 12.16 1.86
N GLU A 143 -0.26 12.94 2.60
CA GLU A 143 1.08 13.35 2.16
C GLU A 143 2.13 12.24 2.24
N SER A 144 1.87 11.19 3.04
CA SER A 144 2.71 10.01 3.24
C SER A 144 1.89 8.85 3.82
N PHE A 145 2.47 7.64 3.84
CA PHE A 145 1.84 6.48 4.46
C PHE A 145 1.65 6.66 5.99
N SER A 146 2.65 7.23 6.68
CA SER A 146 2.51 7.57 8.11
C SER A 146 1.38 8.56 8.34
N ALA A 147 1.28 9.61 7.53
CA ALA A 147 0.21 10.60 7.65
C ALA A 147 -1.18 9.99 7.42
N LEU A 148 -1.29 8.98 6.55
CA LEU A 148 -2.54 8.24 6.35
C LEU A 148 -2.94 7.45 7.60
N VAL A 149 -1.99 6.69 8.16
CA VAL A 149 -2.27 5.78 9.28
C VAL A 149 -2.48 6.53 10.60
N LEU A 150 -1.74 7.62 10.82
CA LEU A 150 -1.77 8.39 12.08
C LEU A 150 -2.89 9.45 12.11
N ALA A 151 -3.61 9.67 11.01
CA ALA A 151 -4.72 10.64 10.97
C ALA A 151 -6.03 10.12 11.58
N GLY A 152 -6.13 8.81 11.83
CA GLY A 152 -7.29 8.16 12.44
C GLY A 152 -7.09 7.81 13.90
#